data_AF-A0A969FBF4-F1
#
_entry.id   AF-A0A969FBF4-F1
#
_cell.length_a   1.000
_cell.length_b   1.000
_cell.length_c   1.000
_cell.angle_alpha   90.00
_cell.angle_beta   90.00
_cell.angle_gamma   90.00
#
_symmetry.space_group_name_H-M   'P 1'
#
loop_
_entity.id
_entity.type
_entity.pdbx_description
1 polymer ?
#
loop_
_entity_poly.entity_id
_entity_poly.type
_entity_poly.pdbx_seq_one_letter_code
_entity_poly.pdbx_strand_id
1 'polypeptide(L)'
;MNRWINLLALLPGTSLTLLVISIAFLRFYDKTDFLLLGQLANPRLWSNRLTVAALVVALVNLGVEWNRRNRETDRLARAEAEKVEEEQRRVEESEQAARRARVKVERDLALLTFLADPSERNRQILTQIVMVLSEYRDSL
;
A
#
# COMPACT_ATOMS: atom_id res chain seq x y z
N MET A 1 -21.58 -3.73 -7.18
CA MET A 1 -20.97 -3.21 -8.42
C MET A 1 -19.63 -3.87 -8.81
N ASN A 2 -19.12 -4.88 -8.08
CA ASN A 2 -17.79 -5.48 -8.36
C ASN A 2 -17.77 -6.62 -9.40
N ARG A 3 -18.89 -7.34 -9.60
CA ARG A 3 -18.91 -8.50 -10.51
C ARG A 3 -18.69 -8.13 -11.97
N TRP A 4 -19.30 -7.03 -12.42
CA TRP A 4 -19.14 -6.53 -13.79
C TRP A 4 -17.71 -6.05 -14.08
N ILE A 5 -17.05 -5.43 -13.11
CA ILE A 5 -15.65 -4.99 -13.23
C ILE A 5 -14.72 -6.18 -13.34
N ASN A 6 -14.93 -7.25 -12.56
CA ASN A 6 -14.16 -8.49 -12.69
C ASN A 6 -14.36 -9.17 -14.04
N LEU A 7 -15.58 -9.15 -14.59
CA LEU A 7 -15.89 -9.75 -15.90
C LEU A 7 -15.24 -8.95 -17.04
N LEU A 8 -15.26 -7.62 -16.97
CA LEU A 8 -14.58 -6.72 -17.91
C LEU A 8 -13.05 -6.81 -17.83
N ALA A 9 -12.48 -7.14 -16.67
CA ALA A 9 -11.05 -7.34 -16.51
C ALA A 9 -10.54 -8.63 -17.18
N LEU A 10 -11.41 -9.63 -17.36
CA LEU A 10 -11.07 -10.90 -18.04
C LEU A 10 -11.11 -10.77 -19.57
N LEU A 11 -11.91 -9.85 -20.09
CA LEU A 11 -12.17 -9.65 -21.52
C LEU A 11 -10.91 -9.49 -22.38
N PRO A 12 -9.89 -8.68 -21.99
CA PRO A 12 -8.68 -8.54 -22.77
C PRO A 12 -7.87 -9.84 -22.87
N GLY A 13 -7.69 -10.56 -21.76
CA GLY A 13 -6.96 -11.84 -21.75
C GLY A 13 -7.66 -12.95 -22.52
N THR A 14 -8.98 -13.08 -22.37
CA THR A 14 -9.76 -14.07 -23.13
C THR A 14 -9.79 -13.74 -24.62
N SER A 15 -9.96 -12.46 -24.98
CA SER A 15 -9.95 -12.01 -26.38
C SER A 15 -8.59 -12.24 -27.03
N LEU A 16 -7.49 -11.98 -26.31
CA LEU A 16 -6.14 -12.26 -26.80
C LEU A 16 -5.96 -13.74 -27.14
N THR A 17 -6.42 -14.62 -26.24
CA THR A 17 -6.34 -16.08 -26.44
C THR A 17 -7.13 -16.52 -27.67
N LEU A 18 -8.36 -16.04 -27.84
CA LEU A 18 -9.19 -16.32 -29.00
C LEU A 18 -8.58 -15.81 -30.30
N LEU A 19 -7.97 -14.62 -30.27
CA LEU A 19 -7.30 -14.04 -31.43
C LEU A 19 -6.07 -14.87 -31.82
N VAL A 20 -5.25 -15.31 -30.86
CA VAL A 20 -4.08 -16.18 -31.12
C VAL A 20 -4.51 -17.50 -31.76
N ILE A 21 -5.55 -18.14 -31.23
CA ILE A 21 -6.10 -19.38 -31.80
C ILE A 21 -6.62 -19.13 -33.23
N SER A 22 -7.33 -18.02 -33.45
CA SER A 22 -7.86 -17.65 -34.77
C SER A 22 -6.77 -17.35 -35.78
N ILE A 23 -5.69 -16.68 -35.36
CA ILE A 23 -4.50 -16.41 -36.19
C ILE A 23 -3.84 -17.73 -36.59
N ALA A 24 -3.64 -18.63 -35.63
CA ALA A 24 -3.04 -19.94 -35.89
C ALA A 24 -3.90 -20.76 -36.85
N PHE A 25 -5.22 -20.80 -36.64
CA PHE A 25 -6.16 -21.49 -37.52
C PHE A 25 -6.07 -20.98 -38.97
N LEU A 26 -6.08 -19.66 -39.17
CA LEU A 26 -6.01 -19.06 -40.51
C LEU A 26 -4.64 -19.15 -41.18
N ARG A 27 -3.57 -19.38 -40.40
CA ARG A 27 -2.20 -19.42 -40.91
C ARG A 27 -1.73 -20.83 -41.25
N PHE A 28 -2.24 -21.84 -40.54
CA PHE A 28 -1.77 -23.22 -40.65
C PHE A 28 -2.74 -24.18 -41.35
N TYR A 29 -4.03 -23.87 -41.46
CA TYR A 29 -4.98 -24.69 -42.23
C TYR A 29 -5.03 -24.27 -43.71
N ASP A 30 -5.21 -25.23 -44.62
CA ASP A 30 -5.17 -25.00 -46.07
C ASP A 30 -6.57 -24.89 -46.68
N LYS A 31 -6.68 -24.40 -47.92
CA LYS A 31 -7.97 -24.10 -48.62
C LYS A 31 -8.96 -25.27 -48.64
N THR A 32 -8.48 -26.51 -48.63
CA THR A 32 -9.28 -27.73 -48.58
C THR A 32 -10.01 -27.92 -47.25
N ASP A 33 -9.46 -27.43 -46.14
CA ASP A 33 -10.04 -27.57 -44.80
C ASP A 33 -11.17 -26.55 -44.54
N PHE A 34 -11.26 -25.50 -45.37
CA PHE A 34 -12.31 -24.48 -45.31
C PHE A 34 -13.57 -24.84 -46.11
N LEU A 35 -13.64 -26.05 -46.70
CA LEU A 35 -14.82 -26.54 -47.43
C LEU A 35 -16.10 -26.55 -46.55
N LEU A 36 -15.96 -26.75 -45.23
CA LEU A 36 -17.06 -26.66 -44.26
C LEU A 36 -17.55 -25.23 -43.97
N LEU A 37 -16.71 -24.21 -44.19
CA LEU A 37 -16.99 -22.82 -43.82
C LEU A 37 -17.39 -21.93 -44.99
N GLY A 38 -17.26 -22.39 -46.24
CA GLY A 38 -17.66 -21.64 -47.43
C GLY A 38 -16.84 -20.36 -47.64
N GLN A 39 -16.00 -20.35 -48.68
CA GLN A 39 -15.38 -19.15 -49.26
C GLN A 39 -14.81 -18.11 -48.27
N LEU A 40 -13.89 -18.50 -47.38
CA LEU A 40 -12.98 -17.52 -46.79
C LEU A 40 -12.00 -17.03 -47.86
N ALA A 41 -12.36 -15.93 -48.53
CA ALA A 41 -11.49 -15.26 -49.48
C ALA A 41 -10.27 -14.66 -48.75
N ASN A 42 -9.06 -15.05 -49.16
CA ASN A 42 -7.77 -14.53 -48.67
C ASN A 42 -7.49 -14.74 -47.16
N PRO A 43 -7.32 -15.99 -46.68
CA PRO A 43 -7.08 -16.31 -45.27
C PRO A 43 -5.85 -15.60 -44.67
N ARG A 44 -4.80 -15.39 -45.48
CA ARG A 44 -3.59 -14.66 -45.06
C ARG A 44 -3.85 -13.19 -44.73
N LEU A 45 -4.75 -12.52 -45.46
CA LEU A 45 -5.11 -11.12 -45.20
C LEU A 45 -5.88 -11.00 -43.87
N TRP A 46 -6.79 -11.94 -43.60
CA TRP A 46 -7.52 -12.02 -42.33
C TRP A 46 -6.59 -12.33 -41.16
N SER A 47 -5.64 -13.25 -41.32
CA SER A 47 -4.62 -13.55 -40.30
C SER A 47 -3.80 -12.32 -39.91
N ASN A 48 -3.36 -11.51 -40.90
CA ASN A 48 -2.64 -10.27 -40.62
C ASN A 48 -3.50 -9.25 -39.86
N ARG A 49 -4.78 -9.08 -40.23
CA ARG A 49 -5.72 -8.20 -39.52
C ARG A 49 -5.92 -8.64 -38.07
N LEU A 50 -6.10 -9.94 -37.84
CA LEU A 50 -6.24 -10.49 -36.49
C LEU A 50 -4.95 -10.36 -35.68
N THR A 51 -3.78 -10.43 -36.32
CA THR A 51 -2.48 -10.20 -35.67
C THR A 51 -2.39 -8.76 -35.15
N VAL A 52 -2.78 -7.77 -35.95
CA VAL A 52 -2.85 -6.37 -35.50
C VAL A 52 -3.86 -6.22 -34.35
N ALA A 53 -5.03 -6.83 -34.47
CA ALA A 53 -6.02 -6.82 -33.38
C ALA A 53 -5.48 -7.46 -32.10
N ALA A 54 -4.75 -8.58 -32.20
CA ALA A 54 -4.14 -9.26 -31.06
C ALA A 54 -3.10 -8.37 -30.37
N LEU A 55 -2.28 -7.63 -31.14
CA LEU A 55 -1.32 -6.68 -30.58
C LEU A 55 -2.02 -5.56 -29.81
N VAL A 56 -3.09 -4.98 -30.37
CA VAL A 56 -3.87 -3.94 -29.68
C VAL A 56 -4.49 -4.48 -28.39
N VAL A 57 -5.10 -5.66 -28.44
CA VAL A 57 -5.69 -6.30 -27.25
C VAL A 57 -4.62 -6.63 -26.20
N ALA A 58 -3.42 -7.06 -26.61
CA ALA A 58 -2.31 -7.31 -25.71
C ALA A 58 -1.86 -6.03 -24.98
N LEU A 59 -1.78 -4.90 -25.67
CA LEU A 59 -1.47 -3.61 -25.05
C LEU A 59 -2.55 -3.18 -24.05
N VAL A 60 -3.83 -3.34 -24.40
CA VAL A 60 -4.94 -3.06 -23.47
C VAL A 60 -4.86 -3.97 -22.25
N ASN A 61 -4.62 -5.27 -22.43
CA ASN A 61 -4.47 -6.22 -21.34
C ASN A 61 -3.31 -5.84 -20.41
N LEU A 62 -2.16 -5.47 -20.99
CA LEU A 62 -1.00 -5.01 -20.24
C LEU A 62 -1.32 -3.77 -19.41
N GLY A 63 -2.01 -2.77 -19.99
CA GLY A 63 -2.39 -1.56 -19.29
C GLY A 63 -3.37 -1.80 -18.13
N VAL A 64 -4.36 -2.67 -18.34
CA VAL A 64 -5.32 -3.06 -17.29
C VAL A 64 -4.61 -3.77 -16.13
N GLU A 65 -3.75 -4.73 -16.45
CA GLU A 65 -3.00 -5.49 -15.45
C GLU A 65 -2.00 -4.61 -14.70
N TRP A 66 -1.32 -3.70 -15.40
CA TRP A 66 -0.43 -2.71 -14.79
C TRP A 66 -1.18 -1.83 -13.78
N ASN A 67 -2.33 -1.27 -14.18
CA ASN A 67 -3.14 -0.43 -13.30
C ASN A 67 -3.68 -1.22 -12.10
N ARG A 68 -4.09 -2.48 -12.30
CA ARG A 68 -4.51 -3.36 -11.21
C ARG A 68 -3.38 -3.55 -10.20
N ARG A 69 -2.20 -3.90 -10.68
CA ARG A 69 -1.02 -4.15 -9.84
C ARG A 69 -0.56 -2.88 -9.13
N ASN A 70 -0.57 -1.73 -9.79
CA ASN A 70 -0.22 -0.47 -9.15
C ASN A 70 -1.16 -0.14 -7.99
N ARG A 71 -2.47 -0.35 -8.15
CA ARG A 71 -3.44 -0.17 -7.06
C ARG A 71 -3.22 -1.13 -5.90
N GLU A 72 -2.81 -2.36 -6.18
CA GLU A 72 -2.48 -3.34 -5.13
C GLU A 72 -1.22 -2.90 -4.36
N THR A 73 -0.17 -2.46 -5.06
CA THR A 73 1.03 -1.89 -4.44
C THR A 73 0.70 -0.65 -3.61
N ASP A 74 -0.11 0.28 -4.12
CA ASP A 74 -0.52 1.49 -3.39
C ASP A 74 -1.28 1.14 -2.10
N ARG A 75 -2.12 0.09 -2.13
CA ARG A 75 -2.84 -0.38 -0.94
C ARG A 75 -1.88 -0.97 0.09
N LEU A 76 -0.91 -1.76 -0.34
CA LEU A 76 0.11 -2.32 0.55
C LEU A 76 0.97 -1.21 1.16
N ALA A 77 1.41 -0.24 0.36
CA ALA A 77 2.19 0.89 0.83
C ALA A 77 1.43 1.75 1.85
N ARG A 78 0.12 1.97 1.64
CA ARG A 78 -0.72 2.67 2.63
C ARG A 78 -0.89 1.89 3.93
N ALA A 79 -1.11 0.58 3.84
CA ALA A 79 -1.24 -0.27 5.02
C ALA A 79 0.09 -0.35 5.81
N GLU A 80 1.22 -0.32 5.12
CA GLU A 80 2.54 -0.25 5.75
C GLU A 80 2.78 1.12 6.40
N ALA A 81 2.45 2.22 5.71
CA ALA A 81 2.54 3.56 6.26
C ALA A 81 1.69 3.75 7.52
N GLU A 82 0.45 3.22 7.52
CA GLU A 82 -0.45 3.28 8.67
C GLU A 82 0.13 2.53 9.88
N LYS A 83 0.76 1.36 9.67
CA LYS A 83 1.45 0.61 10.73
C LYS A 83 2.64 1.38 11.29
N VAL A 84 3.45 1.99 10.41
CA VAL A 84 4.60 2.79 10.83
C VAL A 84 4.14 4.01 11.65
N GLU A 85 3.07 4.68 11.22
CA GLU A 85 2.49 5.81 11.96
C GLU A 85 1.94 5.37 13.32
N GLU A 86 1.24 4.24 13.39
CA GLU A 86 0.75 3.71 14.67
C GLU A 86 1.89 3.33 15.61
N GLU A 87 2.95 2.70 15.09
CA GLU A 87 4.14 2.34 15.86
C GLU A 87 4.90 3.59 16.34
N GLN A 88 5.05 4.61 15.50
CA GLN A 88 5.61 5.90 15.89
C GLN A 88 4.80 6.56 17.00
N ARG A 89 3.47 6.60 16.89
CA ARG A 89 2.60 7.15 17.96
C ARG A 89 2.78 6.38 19.27
N ARG A 90 2.84 5.04 19.21
CA ARG A 90 3.08 4.23 20.42
C ARG A 90 4.44 4.50 21.04
N VAL A 91 5.49 4.68 20.22
CA VAL A 91 6.83 5.04 20.70
C VAL A 91 6.80 6.42 21.34
N GLU A 92 6.21 7.42 20.69
CA GLU A 92 6.07 8.77 21.23
C GLU A 92 5.29 8.80 22.56
N GLU A 93 4.15 8.11 22.64
CA GLU A 93 3.38 7.97 23.87
C GLU A 93 4.19 7.29 24.97
N SER A 94 4.94 6.23 24.64
CA SER A 94 5.80 5.53 25.59
C SER A 94 6.94 6.42 26.09
N GLU A 95 7.54 7.23 25.22
CA GLU A 95 8.57 8.18 25.58
C GLU A 95 8.01 9.28 26.48
N GLN A 96 6.85 9.83 26.14
CA GLN A 96 6.19 10.84 26.97
C GLN A 96 5.82 10.27 28.34
N ALA A 97 5.29 9.04 28.39
CA ALA A 97 4.99 8.35 29.65
C ALA A 97 6.25 8.11 30.50
N ALA A 98 7.34 7.66 29.87
CA ALA A 98 8.62 7.44 30.55
C ALA A 98 9.22 8.74 31.07
N ARG A 99 9.17 9.83 30.28
CA ARG A 99 9.60 11.17 30.70
C ARG A 99 8.78 11.66 31.90
N ARG A 100 7.44 11.57 31.84
CA ARG A 100 6.55 11.92 32.95
C ARG A 100 6.84 11.09 34.21
N ALA A 101 7.11 9.79 34.06
CA ALA A 101 7.44 8.92 35.18
C ALA A 101 8.76 9.31 35.85
N ARG A 102 9.82 9.61 35.07
CA ARG A 102 11.11 10.07 35.59
C ARG A 102 10.97 11.33 36.43
N VAL A 103 10.25 12.33 35.91
CA VAL A 103 10.04 13.60 36.63
C VAL A 103 9.26 13.39 37.93
N LYS A 104 8.24 12.52 37.94
CA LYS A 104 7.51 12.16 39.18
C LYS A 104 8.44 11.53 40.21
N VAL A 105 9.27 10.56 39.80
CA VAL A 105 10.23 9.88 40.69
C VAL A 105 11.22 10.88 41.28
N GLU A 106 11.75 11.80 40.47
CA GLU A 106 12.70 12.81 40.92
C GLU A 106 12.08 13.80 41.93
N ARG A 107 10.85 14.22 41.69
CA ARG A 107 10.08 15.05 42.61
C ARG A 107 9.78 14.34 43.92
N ASP A 108 9.37 13.07 43.87
CA ASP A 108 9.07 12.30 45.07
C ASP A 108 10.35 12.02 45.89
N LEU A 109 11.48 11.75 45.22
CA LEU A 109 12.78 11.60 45.88
C LEU A 109 13.21 12.90 46.57
N ALA A 110 13.10 14.05 45.91
CA ALA A 110 13.45 15.34 46.50
C ALA A 110 12.56 15.69 47.70
N LEU A 111 11.26 15.38 47.61
CA LEU A 111 10.33 15.56 48.72
C LEU A 111 10.71 14.67 49.91
N LEU A 112 10.96 13.37 49.67
CA LEU A 112 11.37 12.43 50.72
C LEU A 112 12.69 12.86 51.38
N THR A 113 13.65 13.34 50.58
CA THR A 113 14.95 13.81 51.08
C THR A 113 14.77 15.05 51.97
N PHE A 114 13.92 16.00 51.57
CA PHE A 114 13.58 17.16 52.39
C PHE A 114 12.83 16.80 53.68
N LEU A 115 11.91 15.84 53.63
CA LEU A 115 11.18 15.36 54.82
C LEU A 115 12.10 14.63 55.80
N ALA A 116 13.11 13.91 55.29
CA ALA A 116 14.11 13.23 56.11
C ALA A 116 15.11 14.22 56.75
N ASP A 117 15.52 15.24 56.00
CA ASP A 117 16.39 16.32 56.47
C ASP A 117 15.97 17.68 55.88
N PRO A 118 15.30 18.56 56.67
CA PRO A 118 14.82 19.85 56.21
C PRO A 118 15.93 20.92 56.20
N SER A 119 17.09 20.58 55.65
CA SER A 119 18.20 21.51 55.46
C SER A 119 17.92 22.48 54.30
N GLU A 120 18.54 23.67 54.35
CA GLU A 120 18.36 24.71 53.34
C GLU A 120 18.80 24.23 51.94
N ARG A 121 19.78 23.33 51.88
CA ARG A 121 20.21 22.66 50.65
C ARG A 121 19.07 21.81 50.04
N ASN A 122 18.41 20.98 50.84
CA ASN A 122 17.31 20.12 50.35
C ASN A 122 16.07 20.95 49.97
N ARG A 123 15.84 22.08 50.67
CA ARG A 123 14.81 23.06 50.30
C ARG A 123 15.06 23.69 48.93
N GLN A 124 16.31 24.08 48.63
CA GLN A 124 16.68 24.62 47.33
C GLN A 124 16.47 23.60 46.20
N ILE A 125 16.91 22.35 46.40
CA ILE A 125 16.74 21.25 45.42
C ILE A 125 15.25 21.00 45.13
N LEU A 126 14.42 20.91 46.17
CA LEU A 126 12.97 20.72 46.01
C LEU A 126 12.32 21.89 45.26
N THR A 127 12.71 23.13 45.58
CA THR A 127 12.20 24.33 44.92
C THR A 127 12.56 24.36 43.44
N GLN A 128 13.77 23.95 43.09
CA GLN A 128 14.25 23.89 41.71
C GLN A 128 13.47 22.86 40.88
N ILE A 129 13.21 21.67 41.44
CA ILE A 129 12.42 20.64 40.76
C ILE A 129 10.95 21.06 40.58
N VAL A 130 10.37 21.74 41.57
CA VAL A 130 9.01 22.31 41.47
C VAL A 130 8.94 23.39 40.38
N MET A 131 9.98 24.22 40.25
CA MET A 131 10.07 25.23 39.20
C MET A 131 10.13 24.59 37.80
N VAL A 132 11.00 23.58 37.60
CA VAL A 132 11.08 22.81 36.35
C VAL A 132 9.73 22.16 36.00
N LEU A 133 9.03 21.62 37.00
CA LEU A 133 7.70 21.05 36.83
C LEU A 133 6.64 22.07 36.44
N SER A 134 6.73 23.30 36.97
CA SER A 134 5.80 24.38 36.61
C SER A 134 6.00 24.85 35.17
N GLU A 135 7.26 24.97 34.73
CA GLU A 135 7.60 25.30 33.34
C GLU A 135 7.16 24.18 32.38
N TYR A 136 7.35 22.92 32.78
CA TYR A 136 6.90 21.77 31.99
C TYR A 136 5.37 21.73 31.82
N ARG A 137 4.61 22.10 32.87
CA ARG A 137 3.14 22.22 32.81
C ARG A 137 2.70 23.30 31.83
N ASP A 138 3.41 24.42 31.80
CA ASP A 138 3.05 25.56 30.96
C ASP A 138 3.50 25.35 29.48
N SER A 139 4.31 24.33 29.21
CA SER A 139 4.77 23.91 27.88
C SER A 139 3.96 22.77 27.21
N LEU A 140 2.96 22.22 27.92
CA LEU A 140 2.01 21.20 27.44
C LEU A 140 0.78 21.84 26.78
#